data_AF-A0A936DUZ7-F1
#
_entry.id   AF-A0A936DUZ7-F1
#
_cell.length_a   1.000
_cell.length_b   1.000
_cell.length_c   1.000
_cell.angle_alpha   90.00
_cell.angle_beta   90.00
_cell.angle_gamma   90.00
#
_symmetry.space_group_name_H-M   'P 1'
#
loop_
_entity.id
_entity.type
_entity.pdbx_description
1 polymer ?
#
loop_
_entity_poly.entity_id
_entity_poly.type
_entity_poly.pdbx_seq_one_letter_code
_entity_poly.pdbx_strand_id
1 'polypeptide(L)'
;MTKYYLYNPIYSLLLVFVFFFFSCNRQDKTSTLKDPTTSIQSPTVIRNFKAFAVAPDFDTTLVSQYIRSIFQDSKGNLWLGTLGEGVVRYDVKALTYYSNPEGFNSTSVYAINEDNNSNLWFGTDQGVYKYDGKTYRNYNQKDGLNHIDISRKSILVD
;
A
#
# COMPACT_ATOMS: atom_id res chain seq x y z
N MET A 1 -32.96 33.82 40.24
CA MET A 1 -32.69 33.50 38.82
C MET A 1 -32.27 32.04 38.73
N THR A 2 -33.20 31.20 38.32
CA THR A 2 -33.06 29.75 38.22
C THR A 2 -32.56 29.40 36.82
N LYS A 3 -31.40 28.75 36.72
CA LYS A 3 -30.97 28.04 35.51
C LYS A 3 -30.79 26.57 35.89
N TYR A 4 -31.84 25.78 35.67
CA TYR A 4 -31.76 24.33 35.70
C TYR A 4 -31.17 23.88 34.36
N TYR A 5 -29.93 23.41 34.35
CA TYR A 5 -29.42 22.59 33.27
C TYR A 5 -30.00 21.19 33.47
N LEU A 6 -31.04 20.86 32.70
CA LEU A 6 -31.57 19.50 32.62
C LEU A 6 -30.53 18.62 31.94
N TYR A 7 -29.68 18.00 32.75
CA TYR A 7 -28.83 16.89 32.32
C TYR A 7 -29.74 15.69 32.04
N ASN A 8 -30.12 15.52 30.78
CA ASN A 8 -31.02 14.45 30.37
C ASN A 8 -30.21 13.15 30.26
N PRO A 9 -30.45 12.13 31.13
CA PRO A 9 -29.63 10.91 31.16
C PRO A 9 -29.71 10.09 29.87
N ILE A 10 -30.72 10.35 29.03
CA ILE A 10 -30.87 9.75 27.70
C ILE A 10 -29.70 10.11 26.78
N TYR A 11 -29.18 11.35 26.83
CA TYR A 11 -28.07 11.76 25.97
C TYR A 11 -26.72 11.16 26.41
N SER A 12 -26.54 10.93 27.72
CA SER A 12 -25.38 10.21 28.25
C SER A 12 -25.40 8.74 27.84
N LEU A 13 -26.58 8.10 27.85
CA LEU A 13 -26.78 6.72 27.37
C LEU A 13 -26.60 6.59 25.85
N LEU A 14 -27.06 7.56 25.06
CA LEU A 14 -26.88 7.59 23.60
C LEU A 14 -25.41 7.73 23.19
N LEU A 15 -24.62 8.50 23.97
CA LEU A 15 -23.21 8.71 23.68
C LEU A 15 -22.38 7.44 23.98
N VAL A 16 -22.74 6.67 25.01
CA VAL A 16 -22.12 5.37 25.30
C VAL A 16 -22.48 4.31 24.26
N PHE A 17 -23.69 4.37 23.68
CA PHE A 17 -24.11 3.43 22.63
C PHE A 17 -23.30 3.58 21.32
N VAL A 18 -22.91 4.81 20.96
CA VAL A 18 -22.10 5.05 19.74
C VAL A 18 -20.66 4.53 19.89
N PHE A 19 -20.09 4.54 21.11
CA PHE A 19 -18.75 4.01 21.36
C PHE A 19 -18.67 2.48 21.31
N PHE A 20 -19.79 1.76 21.43
CA PHE A 20 -19.82 0.30 21.28
C PHE A 20 -19.87 -0.17 19.81
N PHE A 21 -20.22 0.70 18.85
CA PHE A 21 -20.31 0.33 17.43
C PHE A 21 -19.06 0.63 16.60
N PHE A 22 -18.07 1.33 17.15
CA PHE A 22 -16.77 1.59 16.47
C PHE A 22 -15.59 0.80 17.04
N SER A 23 -15.86 -0.21 17.88
CA SER A 23 -14.82 -1.19 18.23
C SER A 23 -14.74 -2.23 17.11
N CYS A 24 -13.68 -2.16 16.30
CA CYS A 24 -13.28 -3.22 15.37
C CYS A 24 -12.89 -4.48 16.17
N ASN A 25 -13.89 -5.22 16.65
CA ASN A 25 -13.70 -6.58 17.14
C ASN A 25 -14.21 -7.56 16.08
N ARG A 26 -13.35 -7.81 15.10
CA ARG A 26 -13.41 -9.05 14.32
C ARG A 26 -12.02 -9.58 14.05
N GLN A 27 -11.36 -10.05 15.11
CA GLN A 27 -10.51 -11.23 14.97
C GLN A 27 -11.39 -12.42 15.33
N ASP A 28 -12.03 -13.01 14.32
CA ASP A 28 -12.63 -14.32 14.49
C ASP A 28 -11.51 -15.26 14.93
N LYS A 29 -11.68 -15.90 16.08
CA LYS A 29 -10.74 -16.89 16.61
C LYS A 29 -10.40 -17.86 15.49
N THR A 30 -9.14 -17.89 15.07
CA THR A 30 -8.64 -18.90 14.15
C THR A 30 -8.90 -20.25 14.80
N SER A 31 -9.94 -20.93 14.31
CA SER A 31 -10.07 -22.37 14.50
C SER A 31 -8.71 -22.95 14.14
N THR A 32 -8.11 -23.68 15.08
CA THR A 32 -6.95 -24.54 14.85
C THR A 32 -7.03 -25.10 13.44
N LEU A 33 -6.15 -24.63 12.55
CA LEU A 33 -6.03 -25.16 11.20
C LEU A 33 -5.63 -26.63 11.38
N LYS A 34 -6.63 -27.51 11.29
CA LYS A 34 -6.38 -28.91 10.95
C LYS A 34 -5.91 -28.86 9.51
N ASP A 35 -4.60 -28.99 9.35
CA ASP A 35 -3.88 -29.17 8.09
C ASP A 35 -4.72 -29.95 7.07
N PRO A 36 -5.19 -29.31 5.98
CA PRO A 36 -5.36 -29.98 4.73
C PRO A 36 -4.15 -29.61 3.89
N THR A 37 -3.29 -30.61 3.64
CA THR A 37 -2.15 -30.54 2.73
C THR A 37 -2.64 -30.17 1.32
N THR A 38 -2.93 -28.89 1.14
CA THR A 38 -3.25 -28.28 -0.13
C THR A 38 -1.94 -27.63 -0.51
N SER A 39 -1.25 -28.19 -1.50
CA SER A 39 -0.05 -27.60 -2.06
C SER A 39 -0.41 -26.21 -2.59
N ILE A 40 -0.27 -25.18 -1.75
CA ILE A 40 -0.32 -23.79 -2.21
C ILE A 40 0.93 -23.64 -3.05
N GLN A 41 0.77 -23.76 -4.36
CA GLN A 41 1.83 -23.52 -5.31
C GLN A 41 2.39 -22.12 -5.03
N SER A 42 3.70 -22.02 -4.81
CA SER A 42 4.36 -20.73 -4.59
C SER A 42 3.96 -19.75 -5.70
N PRO A 43 3.76 -18.47 -5.37
CA PRO A 43 3.31 -17.50 -6.36
C PRO A 43 4.32 -17.41 -7.49
N THR A 44 3.81 -17.25 -8.71
CA THR A 44 4.68 -17.09 -9.89
C THR A 44 5.40 -15.75 -9.79
N VAL A 45 6.73 -15.76 -9.91
CA VAL A 45 7.54 -14.53 -9.88
C VAL A 45 7.77 -14.04 -11.31
N ILE A 46 7.29 -12.83 -11.61
CA ILE A 46 7.42 -12.15 -12.91
C ILE A 46 8.32 -10.93 -12.71
N ARG A 47 9.56 -10.98 -13.23
CA ARG A 47 10.53 -9.88 -13.16
C ARG A 47 10.61 -9.18 -14.52
N ASN A 48 10.10 -7.95 -14.62
CA ASN A 48 10.11 -7.18 -15.87
C ASN A 48 11.40 -6.36 -16.07
N PHE A 49 12.54 -6.81 -15.53
CA PHE A 49 13.85 -6.16 -15.71
C PHE A 49 14.92 -7.10 -16.28
N LYS A 50 15.88 -6.53 -17.02
CA LYS A 50 17.17 -7.20 -17.27
C LYS A 50 17.94 -7.22 -15.95
N ALA A 51 18.08 -8.39 -15.34
CA ALA A 51 18.82 -8.55 -14.10
C ALA A 51 20.22 -7.94 -14.19
N PHE A 52 20.42 -6.80 -13.52
CA PHE A 52 21.77 -6.28 -13.26
C PHE A 52 22.34 -7.15 -12.14
N ALA A 53 23.59 -7.60 -12.33
CA ALA A 53 24.25 -8.63 -11.52
C ALA A 53 23.90 -8.54 -10.02
N VAL A 54 23.17 -9.54 -9.55
CA VAL A 54 22.77 -9.66 -8.15
C VAL A 54 24.01 -10.07 -7.35
N ALA A 55 24.34 -9.32 -6.30
CA ALA A 55 25.43 -9.67 -5.39
C ALA A 55 25.22 -11.09 -4.83
N PRO A 56 26.29 -11.89 -4.62
CA PRO A 56 26.21 -13.32 -4.30
C PRO A 56 25.49 -13.67 -2.98
N ASP A 57 25.18 -12.67 -2.17
CA ASP A 57 24.58 -12.71 -0.84
C ASP A 57 23.11 -12.25 -0.82
N PHE A 58 22.49 -12.06 -1.99
CA PHE A 58 21.07 -11.72 -2.08
C PHE A 58 20.18 -12.95 -1.92
N ASP A 59 19.40 -12.99 -0.83
CA ASP A 59 18.37 -14.01 -0.64
C ASP A 59 17.26 -13.85 -1.69
N THR A 60 17.25 -14.75 -2.66
CA THR A 60 16.27 -14.76 -3.76
C THR A 60 14.88 -15.22 -3.33
N THR A 61 14.72 -15.69 -2.08
CA THR A 61 13.41 -16.06 -1.51
C THR A 61 12.63 -14.86 -1.00
N LEU A 62 13.30 -13.72 -0.77
CA LEU A 62 12.67 -12.50 -0.32
C LEU A 62 12.15 -11.67 -1.49
N VAL A 63 11.01 -11.00 -1.27
CA VAL A 63 10.45 -10.06 -2.25
C VAL A 63 11.40 -8.87 -2.45
N SER A 64 11.91 -8.33 -1.34
CA SER A 64 12.94 -7.28 -1.23
C SER A 64 13.54 -7.35 0.17
N GLN A 65 14.79 -6.94 0.34
CA GLN A 65 15.39 -6.78 1.66
C GLN A 65 14.76 -5.64 2.46
N TYR A 66 14.18 -4.63 1.78
CA TYR A 66 13.69 -3.42 2.42
C TYR A 66 12.35 -2.97 1.82
N ILE A 67 11.26 -3.41 2.45
CA ILE A 67 9.91 -2.89 2.16
C ILE A 67 9.71 -1.56 2.89
N ARG A 68 9.30 -0.53 2.15
CA ARG A 68 9.07 0.84 2.64
C ARG A 68 7.59 1.18 2.78
N SER A 69 6.74 0.58 1.95
CA SER A 69 5.30 0.81 1.97
C SER A 69 4.55 -0.45 1.51
N ILE A 70 3.35 -0.63 2.05
CA ILE A 70 2.41 -1.70 1.67
C ILE A 70 1.04 -1.05 1.50
N PHE A 71 0.38 -1.32 0.40
CA PHE A 71 -0.96 -0.81 0.08
C PHE A 71 -1.80 -1.89 -0.57
N GLN A 72 -3.08 -1.96 -0.22
CA GLN A 72 -4.03 -2.84 -0.91
C GLN A 72 -4.90 -1.99 -1.83
N ASP A 73 -4.90 -2.31 -3.12
CA ASP A 73 -5.78 -1.63 -4.08
C ASP A 73 -7.23 -2.11 -3.95
N SER A 74 -8.14 -1.38 -4.59
CA SER A 74 -9.59 -1.63 -4.65
C SER A 74 -9.95 -2.99 -5.25
N LYS A 75 -9.03 -3.61 -5.99
CA LYS A 75 -9.17 -4.94 -6.60
C LYS A 75 -8.61 -6.05 -5.70
N GLY A 76 -8.06 -5.70 -4.55
CA GLY A 76 -7.52 -6.62 -3.56
C GLY A 76 -6.05 -7.00 -3.78
N ASN A 77 -5.36 -6.41 -4.77
CA ASN A 77 -3.93 -6.66 -4.97
C ASN A 77 -3.10 -5.93 -3.93
N LEU A 78 -2.02 -6.54 -3.46
CA LEU A 78 -1.05 -5.88 -2.59
C LEU A 78 0.05 -5.24 -3.42
N TRP A 79 0.36 -3.99 -3.13
CA TRP A 79 1.43 -3.22 -3.71
C TRP A 79 2.49 -2.95 -2.65
N LEU A 80 3.74 -3.27 -2.98
CA LEU A 80 4.87 -3.26 -2.08
C LEU A 80 5.92 -2.29 -2.62
N GLY A 81 6.09 -1.15 -1.97
CA GLY A 81 7.14 -0.20 -2.29
C GLY A 81 8.46 -0.64 -1.68
N THR A 82 9.52 -0.69 -2.49
CA THR A 82 10.85 -1.18 -2.07
C THR A 82 11.85 -0.02 -1.95
N LEU A 83 12.98 -0.28 -1.30
CA LEU A 83 14.16 0.60 -1.34
C LEU A 83 15.12 0.08 -2.42
N GLY A 84 15.12 0.70 -3.59
CA GLY A 84 16.07 0.42 -4.67
C GLY A 84 15.51 -0.37 -5.86
N GLU A 85 14.41 -1.09 -5.68
CA GLU A 85 13.91 -2.08 -6.66
C GLU A 85 12.56 -1.68 -7.30
N GLY A 86 12.04 -0.48 -6.99
CA GLY A 86 10.75 0.00 -7.48
C GLY A 86 9.55 -0.55 -6.68
N VAL A 87 8.51 -1.02 -7.39
CA VAL A 87 7.28 -1.54 -6.77
C VAL A 87 6.98 -2.97 -7.19
N VAL A 88 6.47 -3.78 -6.26
CA VAL A 88 6.05 -5.16 -6.51
C VAL A 88 4.56 -5.27 -6.26
N ARG A 89 3.83 -5.88 -7.19
CA ARG A 89 2.41 -6.22 -7.02
C ARG A 89 2.25 -7.70 -6.73
N TYR A 90 1.37 -8.03 -5.81
CA TYR A 90 0.91 -9.39 -5.54
C TYR A 90 -0.60 -9.50 -5.77
N ASP A 91 -1.01 -10.36 -6.70
CA ASP A 91 -2.42 -10.58 -7.09
C ASP A 91 -2.96 -11.94 -6.63
N VAL A 92 -2.46 -12.46 -5.51
CA VAL A 92 -2.72 -13.81 -4.96
C VAL A 92 -2.02 -14.93 -5.77
N LYS A 93 -1.90 -14.78 -7.09
CA LYS A 93 -1.29 -15.81 -7.97
C LYS A 93 0.16 -15.53 -8.31
N ALA A 94 0.51 -14.26 -8.47
CA ALA A 94 1.81 -13.83 -8.96
C ALA A 94 2.35 -12.62 -8.21
N LEU A 95 3.69 -12.58 -8.13
CA LEU A 95 4.47 -11.41 -7.77
C LEU A 95 4.99 -10.77 -9.06
N THR A 96 4.53 -9.57 -9.39
CA THR A 96 4.97 -8.82 -10.58
C THR A 96 5.81 -7.63 -10.16
N TYR A 97 7.05 -7.58 -10.62
CA TYR A 97 7.98 -6.48 -10.34
C TYR A 97 7.86 -5.42 -11.43
N TYR A 98 7.52 -4.20 -11.02
CA TYR A 98 7.48 -3.02 -11.86
C TYR A 98 8.71 -2.17 -11.57
N SER A 99 9.74 -2.39 -12.38
CA SER A 99 11.01 -1.68 -12.32
C SER A 99 11.44 -1.22 -13.71
N ASN A 100 12.53 -0.46 -13.74
CA ASN A 100 13.08 0.38 -14.81
C ASN A 100 13.40 -0.44 -16.10
N PRO A 101 12.41 -0.69 -16.99
CA PRO A 101 12.40 -0.01 -18.30
C PRO A 101 11.01 0.39 -18.83
N GLU A 102 9.89 0.12 -18.13
CA GLU A 102 8.54 0.42 -18.62
C GLU A 102 8.05 1.86 -18.32
N GLY A 103 8.97 2.80 -18.13
CA GLY A 103 8.68 4.20 -17.80
C GLY A 103 8.57 4.50 -16.30
N PHE A 104 8.75 3.49 -15.43
CA PHE A 104 8.90 3.66 -13.99
C PHE A 104 10.38 3.67 -13.59
N ASN A 105 11.00 4.85 -13.63
CA ASN A 105 12.45 5.00 -13.51
C ASN A 105 12.96 5.22 -12.07
N SER A 106 12.09 5.13 -11.07
CA SER A 106 12.48 5.35 -9.68
C SER A 106 13.00 4.09 -9.03
N THR A 107 13.95 4.27 -8.12
CA THR A 107 14.54 3.17 -7.36
C THR A 107 13.80 2.94 -6.06
N SER A 108 13.35 4.00 -5.38
CA SER A 108 12.75 3.89 -4.05
C SER A 108 11.32 4.39 -4.00
N VAL A 109 10.41 3.58 -3.45
CA VAL A 109 8.98 3.89 -3.35
C VAL A 109 8.57 3.97 -1.88
N TYR A 110 8.26 5.17 -1.42
CA TYR A 110 8.02 5.47 -0.01
C TYR A 110 6.53 5.52 0.37
N ALA A 111 5.66 5.75 -0.61
CA ALA A 111 4.22 5.81 -0.40
C ALA A 111 3.47 5.30 -1.65
N ILE A 112 2.31 4.69 -1.42
CA ILE A 112 1.42 4.17 -2.45
C ILE A 112 0.00 4.55 -2.07
N ASN A 113 -0.77 5.07 -3.01
CA ASN A 113 -2.20 5.33 -2.85
C ASN A 113 -2.95 5.09 -4.16
N GLU A 114 -4.28 4.98 -4.11
CA GLU A 114 -5.16 4.82 -5.26
C GLU A 114 -6.20 5.95 -5.28
N ASP A 115 -6.39 6.58 -6.43
CA ASP A 115 -7.45 7.57 -6.61
C ASP A 115 -8.81 6.93 -6.96
N ASN A 116 -9.88 7.72 -6.92
CA ASN A 116 -11.24 7.26 -7.25
C ASN A 116 -11.40 6.73 -8.68
N ASN A 117 -10.44 6.98 -9.57
CA ASN A 117 -10.41 6.47 -10.94
C ASN A 117 -9.55 5.19 -11.06
N SER A 118 -9.19 4.57 -9.94
CA SER A 118 -8.31 3.40 -9.85
C SER A 118 -6.92 3.59 -10.44
N ASN A 119 -6.43 4.83 -10.49
CA ASN A 119 -5.01 5.05 -10.79
C ASN A 119 -4.20 4.93 -9.51
N LEU A 120 -3.03 4.32 -9.63
CA LEU A 120 -2.08 4.21 -8.53
C LEU A 120 -1.09 5.35 -8.56
N TRP A 121 -0.81 5.86 -7.38
CA TRP A 121 0.10 6.97 -7.15
C TRP A 121 1.25 6.49 -6.28
N PHE A 122 2.46 6.57 -6.81
CA PHE A 122 3.68 6.13 -6.15
C PHE A 122 4.54 7.33 -5.83
N GLY A 123 4.81 7.52 -4.54
CA GLY A 123 5.67 8.58 -4.05
C GLY A 123 7.09 8.07 -3.98
N THR A 124 8.01 8.72 -4.70
CA THR A 124 9.35 8.19 -4.91
C THR A 124 10.43 9.23 -4.65
N ASP A 125 11.68 8.79 -4.68
CA ASP A 125 12.86 9.66 -4.62
C ASP A 125 13.00 10.61 -5.84
N GLN A 126 12.20 10.42 -6.89
CA GLN A 126 12.30 11.14 -8.18
C GLN A 126 11.01 11.86 -8.59
N GLY A 127 10.03 12.00 -7.68
CA GLY A 127 8.73 12.58 -8.01
C GLY A 127 7.55 11.76 -7.49
N VAL A 128 6.40 12.03 -8.10
CA VAL A 128 5.19 11.23 -7.92
C VAL A 128 4.85 10.59 -9.26
N TYR A 129 4.77 9.27 -9.27
CA TYR A 129 4.37 8.52 -10.46
C TYR A 129 2.89 8.18 -10.38
N LYS A 130 2.15 8.51 -11.44
CA LYS A 130 0.80 8.00 -11.67
C LYS A 130 0.86 6.79 -12.61
N TYR A 131 0.12 5.73 -12.28
CA TYR A 131 -0.06 4.54 -13.10
C TYR A 131 -1.54 4.27 -13.33
N ASP A 132 -1.95 4.25 -14.61
CA ASP A 132 -3.34 4.06 -15.04
C ASP A 132 -3.70 2.59 -15.33
N GLY A 133 -2.82 1.66 -14.96
CA GLY A 133 -2.93 0.24 -15.32
C GLY A 133 -2.24 -0.13 -16.64
N LYS A 134 -1.68 0.84 -17.36
CA LYS A 134 -0.97 0.62 -18.64
C LYS A 134 0.32 1.43 -18.73
N THR A 135 0.29 2.70 -18.36
CA THR A 135 1.38 3.66 -18.56
C THR A 135 1.71 4.40 -17.27
N TYR A 136 2.95 4.86 -17.20
CA TYR A 136 3.46 5.66 -16.09
C TYR A 136 3.64 7.12 -16.52
N ARG A 137 3.22 8.04 -15.66
CA ARG A 137 3.54 9.48 -15.78
C ARG A 137 4.23 9.95 -14.51
N ASN A 138 5.44 10.50 -14.64
CA ASN A 138 6.15 11.16 -13.54
C ASN A 138 5.75 12.63 -13.48
N TYR A 139 5.32 13.09 -12.30
CA TYR A 139 5.21 14.48 -11.90
C TYR A 139 6.39 14.85 -11.01
N ASN A 140 7.15 15.88 -11.37
CA ASN A 140 8.34 16.31 -10.64
C ASN A 140 8.42 17.85 -10.54
N GLN A 141 9.60 18.38 -10.21
CA GLN A 141 9.83 19.82 -10.09
C GLN A 141 9.44 20.61 -11.35
N LYS A 142 9.60 20.03 -12.54
CA LYS A 142 9.19 20.64 -13.82
C LYS A 142 7.67 20.80 -13.92
N ASP A 143 6.91 19.96 -13.22
CA ASP A 143 5.45 20.01 -13.12
C ASP A 143 4.97 20.85 -11.91
N GLY A 144 5.89 21.53 -11.20
CA GLY A 144 5.57 22.42 -10.09
C GLY A 144 5.65 21.78 -8.70
N LEU A 145 6.14 20.55 -8.58
CA LEU A 145 6.41 19.92 -7.27
C LEU A 145 7.69 20.51 -6.66
N ASN A 146 7.57 21.66 -6.03
CA ASN A 146 8.69 22.44 -5.49
C ASN A 146 9.23 21.91 -4.14
N HIS A 147 8.50 21.00 -3.48
CA HIS A 147 8.93 20.34 -2.27
C HIS A 147 8.33 18.93 -2.21
N ILE A 148 9.18 17.92 -2.42
CA ILE A 148 8.79 16.52 -2.31
C ILE A 148 9.12 16.10 -0.87
N ASP A 149 8.24 16.44 0.07
CA ASP A 149 8.28 15.78 1.38
C ASP A 149 7.43 14.51 1.32
N ILE A 150 7.99 13.48 0.67
CA ILE A 150 7.38 12.15 0.67
C ILE A 150 7.79 11.47 1.97
N SER A 151 7.20 11.97 3.05
CA SER A 151 7.13 11.23 4.30
C SER A 151 6.16 10.06 4.12
N ARG A 152 6.31 9.01 4.95
CA ARG A 152 5.64 7.69 4.85
C ARG A 152 4.10 7.70 4.81
N LYS A 153 3.45 8.87 4.76
CA LYS A 153 1.98 9.07 4.82
C LYS A 153 1.42 10.09 3.82
N SER A 154 2.21 10.72 2.95
CA SER A 154 1.82 12.03 2.39
C SER A 154 1.17 12.06 0.99
N ILE A 155 0.84 10.93 0.35
CA ILE A 155 0.06 10.99 -0.89
C ILE A 155 -1.42 11.10 -0.55
N LEU A 156 -1.96 12.32 -0.59
CA LEU A 156 -3.39 12.57 -0.60
C LEU A 156 -3.85 12.62 -2.06
N VAL A 157 -4.76 11.72 -2.40
CA VAL A 157 -5.49 11.70 -3.66
C VAL A 157 -6.96 11.94 -3.36
N ASP A 158 -7.68 12.39 -4.37
CA ASP A 158 -9.07 12.85 -4.35
C ASP A 158 -10.09 11.82 -3.87
#